data_AF-A0A031LK89-F1
#
_entry.id   AF-A0A031LK89-F1
#
_cell.length_a   1.000
_cell.length_b   1.000
_cell.length_c   1.000
_cell.angle_alpha   90.00
_cell.angle_beta   90.00
_cell.angle_gamma   90.00
#
_symmetry.space_group_name_H-M   'P 1'
#
loop_
_entity.id
_entity.type
_entity.pdbx_description
1 polymer ?
#
loop_
_entity_poly.entity_id
_entity_poly.type
_entity_poly.pdbx_seq_one_letter_code
_entity_poly.pdbx_strand_id
1 'polypeptide(L)'
;MSERGVSITFIKLLKLDKYPFDRIVAIDGSLHEVVTDEGKVSIVVAVGVIFSLTNMRMISNIVKETIVEGEGEEVMRNMEYNLANELGTDLVLMDRKISMDVRLGIPNRVIGIVKDFEQKKRASLNSYPPPWIGIEEKDGEIVRGYFNFLRWTFMFETNVDDLQLVSSLLYSLSEEPIPESLGYNYPLFLADKLAKYYRDRRSKGMDYIWKNIKYRDFRSMIENGRKFL
;
A
#
# COMPACT_ATOMS: atom_id res chain seq x y z
N MET A 1 8.08 23.38 -30.85
CA MET A 1 8.58 22.56 -29.73
C MET A 1 7.72 21.32 -29.68
N SER A 2 8.31 20.13 -29.80
CA SER A 2 7.58 18.88 -30.06
C SER A 2 6.80 18.42 -28.83
N GLU A 3 5.47 18.36 -28.94
CA GLU A 3 4.65 17.45 -28.13
C GLU A 3 5.05 16.02 -28.52
N ARG A 4 6.01 15.43 -27.79
CA ARG A 4 6.15 13.98 -27.80
C ARG A 4 4.92 13.45 -27.06
N GLY A 5 3.88 13.13 -27.82
CA GLY A 5 2.69 12.47 -27.27
C GLY A 5 3.11 11.18 -26.59
N VAL A 6 2.94 11.11 -25.28
CA VAL A 6 3.13 9.87 -24.53
C VAL A 6 1.99 8.94 -24.95
N SER A 7 2.32 7.84 -25.62
CA SER A 7 1.34 6.88 -26.17
C SER A 7 0.93 5.87 -25.11
N ILE A 8 -0.37 5.62 -24.96
CA ILE A 8 -0.89 4.55 -24.10
C ILE A 8 -1.31 3.39 -24.99
N THR A 9 -0.76 2.21 -24.72
CA THR A 9 -1.12 0.97 -25.39
C THR A 9 -2.12 0.20 -24.53
N PHE A 10 -3.37 0.11 -24.98
CA PHE A 10 -4.39 -0.71 -24.32
C PHE A 10 -4.14 -2.19 -24.64
N ILE A 11 -4.16 -3.02 -23.60
CA ILE A 11 -3.97 -4.47 -23.73
C ILE A 11 -5.27 -5.20 -23.44
N LYS A 12 -5.42 -6.38 -24.07
CA LYS A 12 -6.60 -7.23 -23.87
C LYS A 12 -6.61 -7.77 -22.44
N LEU A 13 -7.73 -7.58 -21.75
CA LEU A 13 -7.97 -8.21 -20.46
C LEU A 13 -8.16 -9.71 -20.66
N LEU A 14 -7.28 -10.50 -20.05
CA LEU A 14 -7.39 -11.94 -19.97
C LEU A 14 -7.36 -12.32 -18.49
N LYS A 15 -8.08 -13.39 -18.13
CA LYS A 15 -7.87 -14.07 -16.86
C LYS A 15 -7.00 -15.28 -17.13
N LEU A 16 -6.05 -15.51 -16.25
CA LEU A 16 -5.25 -16.73 -16.27
C LEU A 16 -5.98 -17.81 -15.49
N ASP A 17 -6.04 -19.02 -16.07
CA ASP A 17 -6.58 -20.19 -15.36
C ASP A 17 -5.65 -20.65 -14.22
N LYS A 18 -4.34 -20.36 -14.35
CA LYS A 18 -3.31 -20.68 -13.37
C LYS A 18 -2.25 -19.59 -13.34
N TYR A 19 -1.85 -19.21 -12.13
CA TYR A 19 -0.72 -18.31 -11.88
C TYR A 19 0.57 -19.12 -11.64
N PRO A 20 1.76 -18.57 -11.99
CA PRO A 20 3.04 -19.26 -11.78
C PRO A 20 3.44 -19.36 -10.29
N PHE A 21 2.67 -18.75 -9.40
CA PHE A 21 2.79 -18.79 -7.95
C PHE A 21 1.40 -18.73 -7.31
N ASP A 22 1.28 -19.15 -6.06
CA ASP A 22 0.02 -19.06 -5.31
C ASP A 22 -0.03 -17.89 -4.33
N ARG A 23 1.11 -17.50 -3.76
CA ARG A 23 1.16 -16.57 -2.62
C ARG A 23 1.61 -15.19 -3.05
N ILE A 24 0.80 -14.20 -2.73
CA ILE A 24 1.16 -12.79 -2.84
C ILE A 24 1.06 -12.12 -1.49
N VAL A 25 1.74 -11.00 -1.33
CA VAL A 25 1.62 -10.15 -0.14
C VAL A 25 1.14 -8.77 -0.53
N ALA A 26 0.09 -8.30 0.14
CA ALA A 26 -0.31 -6.90 0.08
C ALA A 26 0.16 -6.17 1.33
N ILE A 27 0.85 -5.06 1.14
CA ILE A 27 1.43 -4.24 2.21
C ILE A 27 0.70 -2.90 2.24
N ASP A 28 0.30 -2.49 3.44
CA ASP A 28 -0.19 -1.13 3.67
C ASP A 28 0.18 -0.64 5.08
N GLY A 29 0.20 0.68 5.24
CA GLY A 29 0.55 1.37 6.47
C GLY A 29 -0.55 2.30 6.95
N SER A 30 -0.63 2.50 8.26
CA SER A 30 -1.46 3.53 8.84
C SER A 30 -0.78 4.16 10.04
N LEU A 31 -1.02 5.46 10.24
CA LEU A 31 -0.47 6.19 11.36
C LEU A 31 -1.53 7.04 12.06
N HIS A 32 -1.31 7.30 13.35
CA HIS A 32 -2.07 8.23 14.18
C HIS A 32 -1.09 9.16 14.87
N GLU A 33 -1.28 10.47 14.72
CA GLU A 33 -0.40 11.48 15.32
C GLU A 33 -1.12 12.16 16.49
N VAL A 34 -0.41 12.33 17.59
CA VAL A 34 -0.86 13.07 18.77
C VAL A 34 0.06 14.28 18.92
N VAL A 35 -0.53 15.47 18.93
CA VAL A 35 0.20 16.72 19.23
C VAL A 35 0.24 16.90 20.74
N THR A 36 1.44 17.14 21.27
CA THR A 36 1.73 17.35 22.69
C THR A 36 2.48 18.68 22.87
N ASP A 37 2.61 19.14 24.12
CA ASP A 37 3.37 20.35 24.44
C ASP A 37 4.87 20.25 24.05
N GLU A 38 5.39 19.03 23.94
CA GLU A 38 6.80 18.75 23.59
C GLU A 38 7.03 18.49 22.11
N GLY A 39 5.95 18.45 21.32
CA GLY A 39 6.00 18.11 19.90
C GLY A 39 5.01 17.01 19.54
N LYS A 40 5.28 16.31 18.46
CA LYS A 40 4.38 15.31 17.87
C LYS A 40 4.83 13.91 18.28
N VAL A 41 3.90 13.04 18.61
CA VAL A 41 4.13 11.59 18.79
C VAL A 41 3.29 10.85 17.76
N SER A 42 3.92 9.96 17.00
CA SER A 42 3.26 9.19 15.95
C SER A 42 3.26 7.71 16.28
N ILE A 43 2.06 7.11 16.27
CA ILE A 43 1.86 5.68 16.30
C ILE A 43 1.84 5.22 14.86
N VAL A 44 2.71 4.28 14.50
CA VAL A 44 2.86 3.80 13.14
C VAL A 44 2.63 2.30 13.11
N VAL A 45 1.80 1.85 12.19
CA VAL A 45 1.46 0.45 11.97
C VAL A 45 1.70 0.11 10.49
N ALA A 46 2.39 -0.99 10.23
CA ALA A 46 2.51 -1.59 8.90
C ALA A 46 1.96 -3.02 8.94
N VAL A 47 1.17 -3.38 7.92
CA VAL A 47 0.53 -4.69 7.82
C VAL A 47 0.89 -5.35 6.49
N GLY A 48 1.18 -6.64 6.56
CA GLY A 48 1.33 -7.51 5.40
C GLY A 48 0.27 -8.60 5.40
N VAL A 49 -0.57 -8.62 4.37
CA VAL A 49 -1.60 -9.64 4.14
C VAL A 49 -1.06 -10.68 3.17
N ILE A 50 -0.92 -11.93 3.63
CA ILE A 50 -0.53 -13.06 2.80
C ILE A 50 -1.81 -13.66 2.19
N PHE A 51 -1.91 -13.65 0.86
CA PHE A 51 -3.11 -14.01 0.11
C PHE A 51 -2.84 -15.18 -0.86
N SER A 52 -3.78 -16.12 -0.93
CA SER A 52 -3.75 -17.26 -1.86
C SER A 52 -4.54 -16.92 -3.12
N LEU A 53 -3.90 -17.00 -4.29
CA LEU A 53 -4.53 -16.81 -5.59
C LEU A 53 -5.41 -18.00 -5.99
N THR A 54 -5.04 -19.22 -5.59
CA THR A 54 -5.82 -20.43 -5.88
C THR A 54 -7.14 -20.43 -5.14
N ASN A 55 -7.13 -20.01 -3.87
CA ASN A 55 -8.32 -20.00 -3.01
C ASN A 55 -9.01 -18.63 -2.94
N MET A 56 -8.44 -17.60 -3.58
CA MET A 56 -8.90 -16.21 -3.53
C MET A 56 -9.22 -15.72 -2.12
N ARG A 57 -8.32 -15.97 -1.16
CA ARG A 57 -8.53 -15.59 0.25
C ARG A 57 -7.23 -15.25 0.97
N MET A 58 -7.36 -14.47 2.04
CA MET A 58 -6.29 -14.27 3.01
C MET A 58 -5.96 -15.59 3.72
N ILE A 59 -4.67 -15.94 3.77
CA ILE A 59 -4.13 -17.07 4.54
C ILE A 59 -3.76 -16.61 5.95
N SER A 60 -3.05 -15.49 6.05
CA SER A 60 -2.54 -14.94 7.30
C SER A 60 -2.16 -13.48 7.14
N ASN A 61 -1.87 -12.80 8.24
CA ASN A 61 -1.38 -11.43 8.26
C ASN A 61 -0.21 -11.26 9.24
N ILE A 62 0.66 -10.30 8.98
CA ILE A 62 1.75 -9.88 9.86
C ILE A 62 1.59 -8.40 10.14
N VAL A 63 1.79 -8.01 11.40
CA VAL A 63 1.61 -6.63 11.87
C VAL A 63 2.89 -6.19 12.56
N LYS A 64 3.41 -5.04 12.16
CA LYS A 64 4.50 -4.34 12.83
C LYS A 64 4.00 -3.01 13.33
N GLU A 65 4.36 -2.67 14.55
CA GLU A 65 3.91 -1.45 15.23
C GLU A 65 5.12 -0.77 15.87
N THR A 66 5.15 0.56 15.83
CA THR A 66 6.11 1.37 16.57
C THR A 66 5.49 2.70 17.01
N ILE A 67 6.13 3.34 17.98
CA ILE A 67 5.81 4.70 18.42
C ILE A 67 7.08 5.52 18.26
N VAL A 68 6.97 6.66 17.59
CA VAL A 68 8.11 7.56 17.33
C VAL A 68 7.75 8.99 17.69
N GLU A 69 8.74 9.76 18.10
CA GLU A 69 8.64 11.21 18.21
C GLU A 69 8.83 11.83 16.83
N GLY A 70 8.02 12.84 16.49
CA GLY A 70 8.02 13.50 15.19
C GLY A 70 7.01 12.92 14.18
N GLU A 71 7.26 13.17 12.91
CA GLU A 71 6.38 12.77 11.80
C GLU A 71 6.49 11.28 11.51
N GLY A 72 5.35 10.58 11.51
CA GLY A 72 5.32 9.12 11.36
C GLY A 72 5.42 8.63 9.91
N GLU A 73 5.29 9.51 8.91
CA GLU A 73 5.11 9.10 7.52
C GLU A 73 6.35 8.40 6.94
N GLU A 74 7.55 8.95 7.16
CA GLU A 74 8.79 8.31 6.69
C GLU A 74 9.06 6.99 7.42
N VAL A 75 8.72 6.90 8.71
CA VAL A 75 8.83 5.66 9.48
C VAL A 75 7.85 4.61 8.94
N MET A 76 6.63 5.01 8.62
CA MET A 76 5.61 4.14 8.01
C MET A 76 6.08 3.59 6.67
N ARG A 77 6.60 4.47 5.81
CA ARG A 77 7.22 4.08 4.53
C ARG A 77 8.32 3.05 4.73
N ASN A 78 9.28 3.33 5.60
CA ASN A 78 10.37 2.40 5.90
C ASN A 78 9.85 1.05 6.41
N MET A 79 8.84 1.05 7.28
CA MET A 79 8.25 -0.18 7.81
C MET A 79 7.55 -1.01 6.73
N GLU A 80 6.84 -0.39 5.81
CA GLU A 80 6.21 -1.07 4.67
C GLU A 80 7.26 -1.76 3.79
N TYR A 81 8.33 -1.05 3.39
CA TYR A 81 9.39 -1.62 2.55
C TYR A 81 10.19 -2.70 3.29
N ASN A 82 10.51 -2.51 4.57
CA ASN A 82 11.16 -3.54 5.37
C ASN A 82 10.29 -4.79 5.46
N LEU A 83 8.99 -4.64 5.70
CA LEU A 83 8.06 -5.76 5.75
C LEU A 83 7.94 -6.46 4.37
N ALA A 84 7.87 -5.70 3.28
CA ALA A 84 7.84 -6.25 1.92
C ALA A 84 9.07 -7.11 1.60
N ASN A 85 10.27 -6.63 1.98
CA ASN A 85 11.53 -7.30 1.72
C ASN A 85 11.76 -8.51 2.65
N GLU A 86 11.30 -8.45 3.89
CA GLU A 86 11.43 -9.57 4.85
C GLU A 86 10.56 -10.78 4.50
N LEU A 87 9.36 -10.56 3.94
CA LEU A 87 8.40 -11.64 3.71
C LEU A 87 8.77 -12.55 2.54
N GLY A 88 9.72 -12.14 1.68
CA GLY A 88 10.34 -13.00 0.68
C GLY A 88 9.35 -13.72 -0.23
N THR A 89 8.30 -13.03 -0.70
CA THR A 89 7.20 -13.63 -1.47
C THR A 89 7.33 -13.49 -2.98
N ASP A 90 6.53 -14.28 -3.70
CA ASP A 90 6.57 -14.34 -5.16
C ASP A 90 6.17 -13.02 -5.84
N LEU A 91 5.29 -12.25 -5.19
CA LEU A 91 4.87 -10.92 -5.64
C LEU A 91 4.35 -10.07 -4.48
N VAL A 92 4.70 -8.79 -4.48
CA VAL A 92 4.26 -7.79 -3.50
C VAL A 92 3.31 -6.78 -4.15
N LEU A 93 2.24 -6.41 -3.46
CA LEU A 93 1.34 -5.32 -3.79
C LEU A 93 1.50 -4.21 -2.76
N MET A 94 1.56 -2.95 -3.22
CA MET A 94 1.69 -1.78 -2.33
C MET A 94 0.77 -0.65 -2.78
N ASP A 95 0.21 0.15 -1.86
CA ASP A 95 -0.56 1.36 -2.18
C ASP A 95 0.38 2.58 -2.33
N ARG A 96 1.35 2.48 -3.25
CA ARG A 96 2.47 3.43 -3.38
C ARG A 96 2.89 3.65 -4.83
N LYS A 97 3.46 4.83 -5.08
CA LYS A 97 4.23 5.14 -6.29
C LYS A 97 5.68 4.69 -6.07
N ILE A 98 6.00 3.44 -6.39
CA ILE A 98 7.30 2.82 -6.08
C ILE A 98 8.50 3.58 -6.67
N SER A 99 8.33 4.27 -7.80
CA SER A 99 9.39 5.10 -8.38
C SER A 99 9.83 6.28 -7.50
N MET A 100 9.01 6.73 -6.55
CA MET A 100 9.38 7.78 -5.60
C MET A 100 10.24 7.28 -4.43
N ASP A 101 10.26 5.96 -4.23
CA ASP A 101 10.82 5.32 -3.04
C ASP A 101 12.00 4.41 -3.38
N VAL A 102 12.65 4.59 -4.55
CA VAL A 102 13.80 3.81 -5.02
C VAL A 102 14.89 3.66 -3.95
N ARG A 103 15.12 4.72 -3.16
CA ARG A 103 16.10 4.75 -2.07
C ARG A 103 15.84 3.74 -0.94
N LEU A 104 14.61 3.24 -0.82
CA LEU A 104 14.17 2.30 0.21
C LEU A 104 14.37 0.82 -0.18
N GLY A 105 14.87 0.56 -1.39
CA GLY A 105 15.09 -0.80 -1.91
C GLY A 105 13.78 -1.43 -2.38
N ILE A 106 13.43 -1.19 -3.64
CA ILE A 106 12.22 -1.72 -4.27
C ILE A 106 12.29 -3.26 -4.31
N PRO A 107 11.26 -3.99 -3.85
CA PRO A 107 11.23 -5.45 -3.95
C PRO A 107 11.29 -5.94 -5.40
N ASN A 108 11.96 -7.06 -5.68
CA ASN A 108 12.21 -7.55 -7.05
C ASN A 108 10.95 -7.81 -7.89
N ARG A 109 9.80 -8.07 -7.27
CA ARG A 109 8.52 -8.33 -7.95
C ARG A 109 7.41 -7.60 -7.23
N VAL A 110 7.21 -6.34 -7.58
CA VAL A 110 6.23 -5.47 -6.93
C VAL A 110 5.28 -4.84 -7.94
N ILE A 111 4.02 -4.68 -7.55
CA ILE A 111 3.05 -3.83 -8.22
C ILE A 111 2.60 -2.77 -7.20
N GLY A 112 3.03 -1.54 -7.41
CA GLY A 112 2.51 -0.37 -6.72
C GLY A 112 1.23 0.12 -7.38
N ILE A 113 0.17 0.36 -6.63
CA ILE A 113 -1.09 0.97 -7.10
C ILE A 113 -1.21 2.35 -6.46
N VAL A 114 -1.59 3.34 -7.27
CA VAL A 114 -1.69 4.74 -6.85
C VAL A 114 -3.09 5.27 -7.13
N LYS A 115 -3.76 5.71 -6.07
CA LYS A 115 -5.12 6.26 -6.09
C LYS A 115 -5.14 7.71 -6.59
N ASP A 116 -4.14 8.49 -6.20
CA ASP A 116 -4.02 9.92 -6.50
C ASP A 116 -2.80 10.19 -7.39
N PHE A 117 -3.07 10.38 -8.68
CA PHE A 117 -2.10 10.82 -9.68
C PHE A 117 -2.63 12.04 -10.44
N GLU A 118 -1.84 12.62 -11.34
CA GLU A 118 -2.16 13.89 -12.00
C GLU A 118 -3.61 13.97 -12.53
N GLN A 119 -4.36 14.96 -12.03
CA GLN A 119 -5.79 15.11 -12.34
C GLN A 119 -6.07 15.27 -13.84
N LYS A 120 -5.20 15.99 -14.56
CA LYS A 120 -5.33 16.17 -16.02
C LYS A 120 -5.23 14.83 -16.76
N LYS A 121 -4.29 13.98 -16.34
CA LYS A 121 -4.10 12.63 -16.90
C LYS A 121 -5.27 11.72 -16.55
N ARG A 122 -5.74 11.77 -15.30
CA ARG A 122 -6.92 11.01 -14.86
C ARG A 122 -8.17 11.40 -15.65
N ALA A 123 -8.37 12.69 -15.89
CA ALA A 123 -9.51 13.18 -16.65
C ALA A 123 -9.51 12.70 -18.11
N SER A 124 -8.35 12.68 -18.79
CA SER A 124 -8.27 12.15 -20.15
C SER A 124 -8.54 10.64 -20.20
N LEU A 125 -8.04 9.89 -19.21
CA LEU A 125 -8.27 8.44 -19.10
C LEU A 125 -9.71 8.06 -18.76
N ASN A 126 -10.43 8.90 -18.01
CA ASN A 126 -11.84 8.66 -17.68
C ASN A 126 -12.76 8.74 -18.91
N SER A 127 -12.27 9.14 -20.08
CA SER A 127 -13.04 9.11 -21.33
C SER A 127 -13.20 7.70 -21.92
N TYR A 128 -12.38 6.73 -21.50
CA TYR A 128 -12.44 5.35 -22.00
C TYR A 128 -13.40 4.49 -21.17
N PRO A 129 -14.32 3.73 -21.80
CA PRO A 129 -15.31 2.92 -21.08
C PRO A 129 -14.64 1.69 -20.42
N PRO A 130 -14.84 1.45 -19.11
CA PRO A 130 -14.31 0.26 -18.43
C PRO A 130 -14.99 -1.04 -18.94
N PRO A 131 -14.33 -2.21 -18.79
CA PRO A 131 -13.03 -2.43 -18.16
C PRO A 131 -11.87 -2.29 -19.14
N TRP A 132 -10.78 -1.64 -18.71
CA TRP A 132 -9.55 -1.51 -19.51
C TRP A 132 -8.29 -1.41 -18.65
N ILE A 133 -7.16 -1.72 -19.26
CA ILE A 133 -5.81 -1.47 -18.75
C ILE A 133 -4.92 -1.00 -19.90
N GLY A 134 -4.12 0.02 -19.66
CA GLY A 134 -3.24 0.65 -20.63
C GLY A 134 -1.83 0.83 -20.09
N ILE A 135 -0.83 0.56 -20.92
CA ILE A 135 0.59 0.73 -20.59
C ILE A 135 1.08 2.02 -21.21
N GLU A 136 1.73 2.88 -20.44
CA GLU A 136 2.19 4.19 -20.90
C GLU A 136 3.69 4.21 -21.19
N GLU A 137 4.51 3.93 -20.17
CA GLU A 137 5.95 4.21 -20.25
C GLU A 137 6.73 3.16 -19.46
N LYS A 138 7.93 2.85 -19.94
CA LYS A 138 8.95 2.11 -19.19
C LYS A 138 10.05 3.11 -18.83
N ASP A 139 10.20 3.39 -17.54
CA ASP A 139 11.27 4.22 -16.98
C ASP A 139 12.28 3.31 -16.28
N GLY A 140 13.40 3.03 -16.95
CA GLY A 140 14.37 2.02 -16.51
C GLY A 140 13.72 0.64 -16.38
N GLU A 141 13.71 0.11 -15.15
CA GLU A 141 13.13 -1.20 -14.82
C GLU A 141 11.66 -1.11 -14.39
N ILE A 142 11.11 0.09 -14.22
CA ILE A 142 9.73 0.28 -13.76
C ILE A 142 8.83 0.62 -14.94
N VAL A 143 7.81 -0.21 -15.15
CA VAL A 143 6.73 0.03 -16.10
C VAL A 143 5.60 0.77 -15.40
N ARG A 144 5.12 1.85 -16.00
CA ARG A 144 3.92 2.59 -15.60
C ARG A 144 2.75 2.26 -16.51
N GLY A 145 1.58 2.08 -15.92
CA GLY A 145 0.34 1.99 -16.63
C GLY A 145 -0.85 2.49 -15.81
N TYR A 146 -2.03 2.30 -16.38
CA TYR A 146 -3.30 2.74 -15.81
C TYR A 146 -4.34 1.67 -16.02
N PHE A 147 -5.30 1.57 -15.11
CA PHE A 147 -6.45 0.69 -15.28
C PHE A 147 -7.73 1.32 -14.74
N ASN A 148 -8.85 0.93 -15.33
CA ASN A 148 -10.18 1.15 -14.79
C ASN A 148 -11.03 -0.07 -15.10
N PHE A 149 -11.39 -0.83 -14.06
CA PHE A 149 -12.22 -2.03 -14.22
C PHE A 149 -13.70 -1.78 -13.95
N LEU A 150 -14.06 -0.63 -13.36
CA LEU A 150 -15.44 -0.35 -13.00
C LEU A 150 -15.78 1.15 -12.95
N ARG A 151 -15.21 1.87 -11.98
CA ARG A 151 -15.57 3.29 -11.72
C ARG A 151 -14.36 4.19 -11.61
N TRP A 152 -13.33 3.73 -10.92
CA TRP A 152 -12.16 4.53 -10.62
C TRP A 152 -11.00 4.13 -11.52
N THR A 153 -10.35 5.15 -12.08
CA THR A 153 -9.07 4.98 -12.75
C THR A 153 -7.95 5.06 -11.72
N PHE A 154 -7.05 4.08 -11.76
CA PHE A 154 -5.85 3.98 -10.94
C PHE A 154 -4.62 3.98 -11.84
N MET A 155 -3.49 4.44 -11.29
CA MET A 155 -2.18 4.22 -11.89
C MET A 155 -1.55 2.99 -11.22
N PHE A 156 -0.74 2.25 -11.96
CA PHE A 156 0.16 1.26 -11.38
C PHE A 156 1.59 1.45 -11.86
N GLU A 157 2.53 1.04 -11.03
CA GLU A 157 3.96 0.95 -11.34
C GLU A 157 4.44 -0.45 -10.97
N THR A 158 5.23 -1.10 -11.83
CA THR A 158 5.68 -2.48 -11.62
C THR A 158 7.06 -2.70 -12.19
N ASN A 159 7.87 -3.55 -11.53
CA ASN A 159 9.10 -4.10 -12.11
C ASN A 159 8.93 -5.56 -12.58
N VAL A 160 7.69 -6.04 -12.67
CA VAL A 160 7.37 -7.36 -13.22
C VAL A 160 7.30 -7.27 -14.75
N ASP A 161 8.18 -8.00 -15.43
CA ASP A 161 8.28 -7.98 -16.90
C ASP A 161 7.05 -8.56 -17.62
N ASP A 162 6.38 -9.56 -17.03
CA ASP A 162 5.19 -10.18 -17.61
C ASP A 162 3.95 -9.29 -17.39
N LEU A 163 3.71 -8.37 -18.33
CA LEU A 163 2.57 -7.45 -18.28
C LEU A 163 1.22 -8.15 -18.46
N GLN A 164 1.19 -9.34 -19.06
CA GLN A 164 -0.04 -10.13 -19.18
C GLN A 164 -0.41 -10.73 -17.82
N LEU A 165 0.59 -11.22 -17.07
CA LEU A 165 0.42 -11.63 -15.69
C LEU A 165 -0.05 -10.46 -14.80
N VAL A 166 0.59 -9.29 -14.90
CA VAL A 166 0.19 -8.08 -14.16
C VAL A 166 -1.26 -7.71 -14.44
N SER A 167 -1.65 -7.67 -15.72
CA SER A 167 -3.02 -7.32 -16.11
C SER A 167 -4.04 -8.33 -15.58
N SER A 168 -3.73 -9.62 -15.67
CA SER A 168 -4.59 -10.70 -15.21
C SER A 168 -4.74 -10.70 -13.69
N LEU A 169 -3.66 -10.40 -12.94
CA LEU A 169 -3.71 -10.27 -11.47
C LEU A 169 -4.54 -9.07 -11.03
N LEU A 170 -4.27 -7.90 -11.59
CA LEU A 170 -4.99 -6.67 -11.26
C LEU A 170 -6.48 -6.83 -11.54
N TYR A 171 -6.84 -7.44 -12.68
CA TYR A 171 -8.22 -7.66 -13.04
C TYR A 171 -8.91 -8.69 -12.14
N SER A 172 -8.33 -9.88 -11.95
CA SER A 172 -8.94 -10.93 -11.11
C SER A 172 -9.12 -10.49 -9.65
N LEU A 173 -8.15 -9.77 -9.09
CA LEU A 173 -8.22 -9.28 -7.71
C LEU A 173 -9.17 -8.09 -7.53
N SER A 174 -9.75 -7.57 -8.62
CA SER A 174 -10.70 -6.44 -8.60
C SER A 174 -12.17 -6.85 -8.59
N GLU A 175 -12.44 -8.14 -8.79
CA GLU A 175 -13.80 -8.68 -8.94
C GLU A 175 -14.40 -9.21 -7.64
N GLU A 176 -13.67 -9.11 -6.52
CA GLU A 176 -14.20 -9.54 -5.23
C GLU A 176 -15.52 -8.81 -4.93
N PRO A 177 -16.62 -9.50 -4.59
CA PRO A 177 -17.97 -8.93 -4.47
C PRO A 177 -18.17 -8.14 -3.17
N ILE A 178 -17.16 -7.37 -2.75
CA ILE A 178 -17.22 -6.44 -1.62
C ILE A 178 -17.33 -5.03 -2.21
N PRO A 179 -18.46 -4.33 -1.99
CA PRO A 179 -18.74 -3.04 -2.62
C PRO A 179 -17.61 -2.01 -2.48
N GLU A 180 -16.94 -1.99 -1.32
CA GLU A 180 -15.87 -1.07 -1.00
C GLU A 180 -14.54 -1.39 -1.72
N SER A 181 -14.36 -2.62 -2.21
CA SER A 181 -13.18 -3.03 -2.98
C SER A 181 -13.46 -3.23 -4.47
N LEU A 182 -14.71 -3.15 -4.93
CA LEU A 182 -15.06 -3.39 -6.33
C LEU A 182 -14.28 -2.47 -7.29
N GLY A 183 -13.55 -3.09 -8.21
CA GLY A 183 -12.68 -2.38 -9.15
C GLY A 183 -11.32 -1.97 -8.57
N TYR A 184 -11.03 -2.28 -7.30
CA TYR A 184 -9.74 -2.11 -6.64
C TYR A 184 -9.18 -3.46 -6.18
N ASN A 185 -7.88 -3.54 -5.91
CA ASN A 185 -7.24 -4.77 -5.52
C ASN A 185 -7.66 -5.22 -4.11
N TYR A 186 -8.33 -6.37 -4.01
CA TYR A 186 -8.89 -6.86 -2.75
C TYR A 186 -7.84 -7.14 -1.64
N PRO A 187 -6.70 -7.80 -1.90
CA PRO A 187 -5.63 -7.93 -0.91
C PRO A 187 -5.15 -6.59 -0.32
N LEU A 188 -4.96 -5.55 -1.15
CA LEU A 188 -4.59 -4.21 -0.67
C LEU A 188 -5.70 -3.56 0.16
N PHE A 189 -6.97 -3.76 -0.22
CA PHE A 189 -8.10 -3.34 0.60
C PHE A 189 -8.08 -3.99 1.99
N LEU A 190 -7.77 -5.29 2.09
CA LEU A 190 -7.64 -5.97 3.38
C LEU A 190 -6.50 -5.39 4.22
N ALA A 191 -5.35 -5.13 3.60
CA ALA A 191 -4.20 -4.53 4.27
C ALA A 191 -4.55 -3.14 4.85
N ASP A 192 -5.20 -2.27 4.08
CA ASP A 192 -5.69 -0.95 4.53
C ASP A 192 -6.60 -1.06 5.75
N LYS A 193 -7.59 -1.96 5.70
CA LYS A 193 -8.55 -2.15 6.80
C LYS A 193 -7.89 -2.67 8.06
N LEU A 194 -6.97 -3.63 7.92
CA LEU A 194 -6.22 -4.17 9.05
C LEU A 194 -5.29 -3.11 9.66
N ALA A 195 -4.55 -2.35 8.84
CA ALA A 195 -3.65 -1.30 9.31
C ALA A 195 -4.42 -0.24 10.13
N LYS A 196 -5.57 0.22 9.61
CA LYS A 196 -6.47 1.14 10.33
C LYS A 196 -7.03 0.54 11.62
N TYR A 197 -7.43 -0.73 11.61
CA TYR A 197 -7.94 -1.42 12.79
C TYR A 197 -6.89 -1.47 13.92
N TYR A 198 -5.66 -1.88 13.62
CA TYR A 198 -4.59 -1.97 14.62
C TYR A 198 -4.16 -0.58 15.12
N ARG A 199 -4.06 0.40 14.22
CA ARG A 199 -3.84 1.81 14.58
C ARG A 199 -4.91 2.30 15.55
N ASP A 200 -6.19 2.11 15.24
CA ASP A 200 -7.31 2.62 16.05
C ASP A 200 -7.40 1.94 17.41
N ARG A 201 -7.03 0.65 17.48
CA ARG A 201 -6.94 -0.07 18.74
C ARG A 201 -5.88 0.55 19.65
N ARG A 202 -4.76 1.02 19.10
CA ARG A 202 -3.67 1.65 19.86
C ARG A 202 -3.91 3.13 20.15
N SER A 203 -4.47 3.88 19.21
CA SER A 203 -4.75 5.31 19.39
C SER A 203 -5.70 5.53 20.56
N LYS A 204 -6.71 4.68 20.76
CA LYS A 204 -7.62 4.77 21.92
C LYS A 204 -6.89 4.68 23.27
N GLY A 205 -5.90 3.81 23.39
CA GLY A 205 -5.10 3.67 24.60
C GLY A 205 -4.17 4.87 24.81
N MET A 206 -3.53 5.34 23.75
CA MET A 206 -2.62 6.49 23.78
C MET A 206 -3.36 7.80 24.04
N ASP A 207 -4.47 8.06 23.36
CA ASP A 207 -5.30 9.24 23.60
C ASP A 207 -5.77 9.29 25.06
N TYR A 208 -6.10 8.14 25.67
CA TYR A 208 -6.47 8.07 27.07
C TYR A 208 -5.30 8.40 28.01
N ILE A 209 -4.11 7.87 27.74
CA ILE A 209 -2.92 8.11 28.56
C ILE A 209 -2.46 9.57 28.41
N TRP A 210 -2.42 10.13 27.20
CA TRP A 210 -1.90 11.49 26.94
C TRP A 210 -2.90 12.59 27.28
N LYS A 211 -4.22 12.34 27.25
CA LYS A 211 -5.22 13.32 27.73
C LYS A 211 -5.30 13.39 29.26
N ASN A 212 -4.93 12.31 29.97
CA ASN A 212 -5.13 12.21 31.41
C ASN A 212 -3.85 12.27 32.25
N ILE A 213 -2.67 12.07 31.64
CA ILE A 213 -1.39 12.15 32.34
C ILE A 213 -0.76 13.51 32.07
N LYS A 214 -0.59 14.33 33.12
CA LYS A 214 0.24 15.54 33.03
C LYS A 214 1.67 15.09 32.74
N TYR A 215 2.38 15.78 31.83
CA TYR A 215 3.76 15.47 31.43
C TYR A 215 4.71 15.10 32.59
N ARG A 216 4.55 15.79 33.73
CA ARG A 216 5.29 15.52 34.98
C ARG A 216 5.16 14.07 35.48
N ASP A 217 3.97 13.50 35.38
CA ASP A 217 3.65 12.19 35.92
C ASP A 217 4.12 11.08 34.95
N PHE A 218 4.09 11.33 33.64
CA PHE A 218 4.67 10.44 32.62
C PHE A 218 6.19 10.36 32.73
N ARG A 219 6.86 11.52 32.86
CA ARG A 219 8.32 11.59 33.06
C ARG A 219 8.76 10.88 34.33
N SER A 220 8.01 11.04 35.43
CA SER A 220 8.24 10.31 36.68
C SER A 220 8.08 8.79 36.51
N MET A 221 7.10 8.32 35.73
CA MET A 221 6.92 6.89 35.45
C MET A 221 8.08 6.31 34.63
N ILE A 222 8.55 7.01 33.59
CA ILE A 222 9.69 6.55 32.77
C ILE A 222 11.01 6.61 33.55
N GLU A 223 11.25 7.66 34.34
CA GLU A 223 12.44 7.79 35.18
C GLU A 223 12.48 6.72 36.29
N ASN A 224 11.32 6.36 36.87
CA ASN A 224 11.25 5.29 37.86
C ASN A 224 11.40 3.90 37.22
N GLY A 225 10.89 3.68 36.00
CA GLY A 225 11.09 2.43 35.27
C GLY A 225 12.57 2.16 34.93
N ARG A 226 13.37 3.21 34.71
CA ARG A 226 14.82 3.11 34.49
C ARG A 226 15.65 2.77 35.73
N LYS A 227 15.09 2.93 36.94
CA LYS A 227 15.78 2.57 38.20
C LYS A 227 15.67 1.08 38.55
N PHE A 228 14.88 0.32 37.80
CA PHE A 228 14.66 -1.13 38.00
C PHE A 228 15.26 -2.00 36.88
N LEU A 229 16.15 -1.43 36.06
CA LEU A 229 17.07 -2.13 35.17
C LEU A 229 18.51 -1.90 35.67
#